data_AF-A0AAV4BJT3-F1
#
_entry.id   AF-A0AAV4BJT3-F1
#
_cell.length_a   1.000
_cell.length_b   1.000
_cell.length_c   1.000
_cell.angle_alpha   90.00
_cell.angle_beta   90.00
_cell.angle_gamma   90.00
#
_symmetry.space_group_name_H-M   'P 1'
#
loop_
_entity.id
_entity.type
_entity.pdbx_description
1 polymer ?
#
loop_
_entity_poly.entity_id
_entity_poly.type
_entity_poly.pdbx_seq_one_letter_code
_entity_poly.pdbx_strand_id
1 'polypeptide(L)'
;MAAVQTSSAEVQAYNTALTNLQITITKLNDQGPELLCDISTGRARPIVPPDFRRSVFEAVHDLSHPGVKATVKLVSEKFVWHGLRRQVST
;
A
#
# COMPACT_ATOMS: atom_id res chain seq x y z
N MET A 1 2.32 8.88 7.08
CA MET A 1 2.24 8.26 5.74
C MET A 1 2.60 9.26 4.64
N ALA A 2 1.78 10.29 4.36
CA ALA A 2 1.99 11.21 3.22
C ALA A 2 3.38 11.86 3.17
N ALA A 3 3.83 12.47 4.27
CA ALA A 3 5.17 13.08 4.33
C ALA A 3 6.31 12.08 4.07
N VAL A 4 6.13 10.81 4.42
CA VAL A 4 7.13 9.75 4.25
C VAL A 4 7.12 9.19 2.82
N GLN A 5 5.97 9.22 2.11
CA GLN A 5 5.93 8.88 0.69
C GLN A 5 6.79 9.85 -0.13
N THR A 6 6.81 11.13 0.24
CA THR A 6 7.61 12.15 -0.45
C THR A 6 9.11 11.95 -0.26
N SER A 7 9.54 11.49 0.92
CA SER A 7 10.97 11.30 1.23
C SER A 7 11.49 9.88 0.94
N SER A 8 10.61 8.89 0.77
CA SER A 8 11.02 7.50 0.55
C SER A 8 11.43 7.24 -0.89
N ALA A 9 12.72 6.96 -1.11
CA ALA A 9 13.26 6.60 -2.42
C ALA A 9 12.56 5.37 -3.04
N GLU A 10 12.19 4.38 -2.22
CA GLU A 10 11.45 3.21 -2.71
C GLU A 10 10.06 3.59 -3.24
N VAL A 11 9.38 4.53 -2.57
CA VAL A 11 8.06 5.01 -3.02
C VAL A 11 8.18 5.84 -4.30
N GLN A 12 9.20 6.68 -4.41
CA GLN A 12 9.43 7.46 -5.63
C GLN A 12 9.79 6.60 -6.84
N ALA A 13 10.43 5.43 -6.62
CA ALA A 13 10.76 4.50 -7.69
C ALA A 13 9.51 3.97 -8.44
N TYR A 14 8.32 3.99 -7.84
CA TYR A 14 7.09 3.58 -8.53
C TYR A 14 6.70 4.51 -9.68
N ASN A 15 7.13 5.78 -9.66
CA ASN A 15 6.86 6.72 -10.74
C ASN A 15 7.68 6.43 -12.00
N THR A 16 8.82 5.73 -11.87
CA THR A 16 9.74 5.44 -12.97
C THR A 16 9.83 3.95 -13.30
N ALA A 17 9.29 3.08 -12.44
CA ALA A 17 9.33 1.65 -12.62
C ALA A 17 8.42 1.20 -13.78
N LEU A 18 8.97 0.35 -14.65
CA LEU A 18 8.20 -0.34 -15.69
C LEU A 18 7.31 -1.40 -15.03
N THR A 19 6.07 -1.02 -14.72
CA THR A 19 5.07 -1.89 -14.10
C THR A 19 3.71 -1.70 -14.76
N ASN A 20 2.79 -2.63 -14.53
CA ASN A 20 1.39 -2.48 -14.94
C ASN A 20 0.57 -1.62 -13.96
N LEU A 21 1.23 -0.99 -12.97
CA LEU A 21 0.56 -0.13 -12.00
C LEU A 21 0.26 1.23 -12.65
N GLN A 22 -0.88 1.80 -12.28
CA GLN A 22 -1.27 3.13 -12.72
C GLN A 22 -1.14 4.06 -11.52
N ILE A 23 -0.01 4.76 -11.45
CA ILE A 23 0.35 5.57 -10.28
C ILE A 23 -0.23 6.98 -10.43
N THR A 24 -0.96 7.43 -9.39
CA THR A 24 -1.52 8.78 -9.32
C THR A 24 -1.49 9.31 -7.89
N ILE A 25 -1.50 10.63 -7.75
CA ILE A 25 -1.67 11.29 -6.46
C ILE A 25 -3.16 11.52 -6.27
N THR A 26 -3.75 10.92 -5.23
CA THR A 26 -5.17 11.08 -4.92
C THR A 26 -5.44 11.02 -3.43
N LYS A 27 -6.60 11.50 -3.00
CA LYS A 27 -7.06 11.45 -1.62
C LYS A 27 -7.90 10.19 -1.41
N LEU A 28 -7.71 9.50 -0.29
CA LEU A 28 -8.53 8.33 0.06
C LEU A 28 -9.90 8.70 0.64
N ASN A 29 -10.02 9.90 1.17
CA ASN A 29 -11.24 10.51 1.69
C ASN A 29 -11.19 12.02 1.41
N ASP A 30 -12.35 12.69 1.34
CA ASP A 30 -12.44 14.09 0.88
C ASP A 30 -11.58 15.07 1.72
N GLN A 31 -11.35 14.74 2.99
CA GLN A 31 -10.56 15.52 3.95
C GLN A 31 -9.14 14.94 4.17
N GLY A 32 -8.74 13.96 3.37
CA GLY A 32 -7.47 13.26 3.54
C GLY A 32 -6.26 13.98 2.95
N PRO A 33 -5.06 13.58 3.40
CA PRO A 33 -3.85 13.96 2.68
C PRO A 33 -3.83 13.29 1.31
N GLU A 34 -3.18 13.96 0.37
CA GLU A 34 -2.86 13.38 -0.93
C GLU A 34 -1.81 12.28 -0.76
N LEU A 35 -2.07 11.13 -1.36
CA LEU A 35 -1.21 9.96 -1.28
C LEU A 35 -0.91 9.44 -2.69
N LEU A 36 0.32 8.96 -2.87
CA LEU A 36 0.69 8.20 -4.04
C LEU A 36 -0.01 6.84 -3.99
N CYS A 37 -0.87 6.59 -4.97
CA CYS A 37 -1.74 5.41 -5.04
C CYS A 37 -1.64 4.74 -6.40
N ASP A 38 -1.81 3.42 -6.42
CA ASP A 38 -2.13 2.68 -7.63
C ASP A 38 -3.65 2.62 -7.84
N ILE A 39 -4.11 2.92 -9.05
CA ILE A 39 -5.53 2.88 -9.45
C ILE A 39 -5.83 1.83 -10.53
N SER A 40 -4.85 0.99 -10.90
CA SER A 40 -4.99 -0.01 -11.97
C SER A 40 -6.12 -1.04 -11.76
N THR A 41 -6.63 -1.17 -10.53
CA THR A 41 -7.71 -2.10 -10.16
C THR A 41 -9.08 -1.43 -9.99
N GLY A 42 -9.21 -0.15 -10.36
CA GLY A 42 -10.44 0.62 -10.22
C GLY A 42 -10.71 1.15 -8.80
N ARG A 43 -9.84 0.86 -7.84
CA ARG A 43 -9.83 1.45 -6.48
C ARG A 43 -8.44 2.01 -6.19
N ALA A 44 -8.38 3.13 -5.49
CA ALA A 44 -7.11 3.70 -5.05
C ALA A 44 -6.48 2.83 -3.96
N ARG A 45 -5.26 2.34 -4.23
CA ARG A 45 -4.45 1.54 -3.32
C ARG A 45 -3.17 2.29 -2.96
N PRO A 46 -3.04 2.86 -1.75
CA PRO A 46 -1.85 3.59 -1.34
C PRO A 46 -0.58 2.76 -1.43
N ILE A 47 0.50 3.39 -1.87
CA ILE A 47 1.83 2.81 -1.82
C ILE A 47 2.38 2.96 -0.40
N VAL A 48 2.70 1.86 0.27
CA VAL A 48 3.10 1.87 1.68
C VAL A 48 4.63 1.95 1.81
N PRO A 49 5.19 3.04 2.38
CA PRO A 49 6.60 3.12 2.72
C PRO A 49 7.00 2.03 3.71
N PRO A 50 8.27 1.58 3.73
CA PRO A 50 8.76 0.52 4.63
C PRO A 50 8.30 0.65 6.08
N ASP A 51 8.42 1.85 6.65
CA ASP A 51 8.14 2.13 8.06
C ASP A 51 6.68 1.89 8.46
N PHE A 52 5.74 1.93 7.51
CA PHE A 52 4.32 1.75 7.76
C PHE A 52 3.82 0.33 7.48
N ARG A 53 4.63 -0.54 6.86
CA ARG A 53 4.18 -1.87 6.43
C ARG A 53 3.75 -2.75 7.59
N ARG A 54 4.48 -2.73 8.70
CA ARG A 54 4.14 -3.48 9.91
C ARG A 54 2.81 -3.00 10.49
N SER A 55 2.63 -1.70 10.67
CA SER A 55 1.38 -1.15 11.21
C SER A 55 0.18 -1.43 10.30
N VAL A 56 0.37 -1.40 8.96
CA VAL A 56 -0.69 -1.79 8.00
C VAL A 56 -1.03 -3.27 8.13
N PHE A 57 -0.02 -4.14 8.25
CA PHE A 57 -0.23 -5.57 8.45
C PHE A 57 -0.99 -5.85 9.76
N GLU A 58 -0.52 -5.31 10.88
CA GLU A 58 -1.13 -5.46 12.21
C GLU A 58 -2.59 -4.99 12.20
N ALA A 59 -2.86 -3.80 11.64
CA ALA A 59 -4.22 -3.26 11.57
C ALA A 59 -5.20 -4.13 10.77
N VAL A 60 -4.73 -4.86 9.76
CA VAL A 60 -5.58 -5.79 8.98
C VAL A 60 -5.69 -7.15 9.67
N HIS A 61 -4.60 -7.62 10.26
CA HIS A 61 -4.54 -8.90 10.96
C HIS A 61 -5.39 -8.90 12.23
N ASP A 62 -5.27 -7.88 13.07
CA ASP A 62 -5.91 -7.82 14.38
C ASP A 62 -7.42 -7.58 14.29
N LEU A 63 -7.90 -7.05 13.16
CA LEU A 63 -9.32 -6.77 12.95
C LEU A 63 -10.18 -8.04 12.85
N SER A 64 -9.60 -9.18 12.48
CA SER A 64 -10.37 -10.40 12.19
C SER A 64 -9.64 -11.72 12.46
N HIS A 65 -8.40 -11.66 12.98
CA HIS A 65 -7.48 -12.80 13.05
C HIS A 65 -7.52 -13.71 11.79
N PRO A 66 -7.43 -13.13 10.57
CA PRO A 66 -7.50 -13.93 9.37
C PRO A 66 -6.24 -14.79 9.23
N GLY A 67 -6.41 -16.02 8.73
CA GLY A 67 -5.26 -16.84 8.33
C GLY A 67 -4.46 -16.16 7.21
N VAL A 68 -3.18 -16.50 7.08
CA VAL A 68 -2.21 -15.86 6.17
C VAL A 68 -2.75 -15.54 4.77
N LYS A 69 -3.41 -16.50 4.10
CA LYS A 69 -3.97 -16.28 2.74
C LYS A 69 -5.01 -15.15 2.70
N ALA A 70 -5.86 -15.07 3.72
CA ALA A 70 -6.88 -14.03 3.83
C ALA A 70 -6.23 -12.67 4.12
N THR A 71 -5.22 -12.61 4.98
CA THR A 71 -4.45 -11.38 5.25
C THR A 71 -3.75 -10.87 4.00
N VAL A 72 -3.03 -11.73 3.27
CA VAL A 72 -2.39 -11.37 1.99
C VAL A 72 -3.40 -10.78 1.02
N LYS A 73 -4.56 -11.43 0.87
CA LYS A 73 -5.62 -10.95 -0.02
C LYS A 73 -6.11 -9.56 0.39
N LEU A 74 -6.55 -9.40 1.64
CA LEU A 74 -7.10 -8.14 2.16
C LEU A 74 -6.09 -6.98 2.07
N VAL A 75 -4.83 -7.24 2.38
CA VAL A 75 -3.77 -6.23 2.30
C VAL A 75 -3.51 -5.86 0.84
N SER A 76 -3.39 -6.83 -0.08
CA SER A 76 -3.13 -6.56 -1.51
C SER A 76 -4.29 -5.89 -2.26
N GLU A 77 -5.51 -6.05 -1.76
CA GLU A 77 -6.69 -5.36 -2.29
C GLU A 77 -6.70 -3.87 -1.92
N LYS A 78 -6.05 -3.49 -0.82
CA LYS A 78 -6.10 -2.13 -0.25
C LYS A 78 -4.80 -1.35 -0.37
N PHE A 79 -3.66 -2.03 -0.47
CA PHE A 79 -2.33 -1.43 -0.37
C PHE A 79 -1.35 -2.01 -1.39
N VAL A 80 -0.30 -1.25 -1.71
CA VAL A 80 0.76 -1.68 -2.61
C VAL A 80 2.12 -1.44 -1.99
N TRP A 81 3.01 -2.43 -2.05
CA TRP A 81 4.45 -2.25 -1.87
C TRP A 81 5.22 -3.46 -2.42
N HIS A 82 6.53 -3.32 -2.57
CA HIS A 82 7.37 -4.32 -3.18
C HIS A 82 7.57 -5.49 -2.21
N GLY A 83 7.28 -6.71 -2.66
CA GLY A 83 7.39 -7.90 -1.81
C GLY A 83 6.26 -8.09 -0.79
N LEU A 84 5.11 -7.40 -0.96
CA LEU A 84 3.92 -7.50 -0.09
C LEU A 84 3.56 -8.93 0.28
N ARG A 85 3.39 -9.81 -0.71
CA ARG A 85 3.01 -11.20 -0.46
C ARG A 85 4.01 -11.92 0.44
N ARG A 86 5.31 -11.70 0.24
CA ARG A 86 6.36 -12.31 1.07
C ARG A 86 6.31 -11.80 2.50
N GLN A 87 6.17 -10.48 2.67
CA GLN A 87 6.19 -9.85 4.00
C GLN A 87 4.93 -10.11 4.82
N VAL A 88 3.77 -10.27 4.17
CA VAL A 88 2.50 -10.57 4.85
C VAL A 88 2.34 -12.07 5.13
N SER A 89 3.11 -12.93 4.46
CA SER A 89 3.04 -14.39 4.66
C SER A 89 4.01 -14.93 5.72
N THR A 90 4.75 -14.05 6.40
CA THR A 90 5.76 -14.40 7.41
C THR A 90 5.32 -13.83 8.75
#